data_AF-A0A497LGW9-F1
#
_entry.id   AF-A0A497LGW9-F1
#
_cell.length_a   1.000
_cell.length_b   1.000
_cell.length_c   1.000
_cell.angle_alpha   90.00
_cell.angle_beta   90.00
_cell.angle_gamma   90.00
#
_symmetry.space_group_name_H-M   'P 1'
#
loop_
_entity.id
_entity.type
_entity.pdbx_description
1 polymer ?
#
loop_
_entity_poly.entity_id
_entity_poly.type
_entity_poly.pdbx_seq_one_letter_code
_entity_poly.pdbx_strand_id
1 'polypeptide(L)' 'MIEHPTRQFTRYSLRRSTGLSTEELTRHLQVLVELGWIREFPHEPKTYQINMENRIVKVIIKFFWDLRKLRSI' A
#
# COMPACT_ATOMS: atom_id res chain seq x y z
N MET A 1 1.77 -0.39 4.57
CA MET A 1 1.20 0.85 3.98
C MET A 1 -0.03 1.35 4.72
N ILE A 2 -1.03 0.50 5.02
CA ILE A 2 -2.32 0.90 5.68
C ILE A 2 -2.12 1.66 7.01
N GLU A 3 -1.05 1.37 7.73
CA GLU A 3 -0.70 2.04 9.00
C GLU A 3 -0.26 3.48 8.83
N HIS A 4 0.27 3.82 7.65
CA HIS A 4 0.75 5.16 7.30
C HIS A 4 0.29 5.50 5.88
N PRO A 5 -1.03 5.72 5.67
CA PRO A 5 -1.60 5.83 4.33
C PRO A 5 -1.11 7.08 3.57
N THR A 6 -0.64 8.10 4.29
CA THR A 6 -0.06 9.33 3.72
C THR A 6 1.44 9.20 3.43
N ARG A 7 2.10 8.12 3.85
CA ARG A 7 3.53 7.91 3.61
C ARG A 7 3.77 7.32 2.21
N GLN A 8 4.81 7.80 1.54
CA GLN A 8 5.34 7.18 0.33
C GLN A 8 6.37 6.11 0.69
N PHE A 9 6.33 4.99 -0.01
CA PHE A 9 7.20 3.85 0.21
C PHE A 9 7.99 3.53 -1.06
N THR A 10 9.30 3.38 -0.94
CA THR A 10 10.11 2.85 -2.04
C THR A 10 9.85 1.36 -2.20
N ARG A 11 10.07 0.83 -3.41
CA ARG A 11 10.04 -0.62 -3.66
C ARG A 11 10.96 -1.40 -2.71
N TYR A 12 12.13 -0.84 -2.40
CA TYR A 12 13.06 -1.42 -1.44
C TYR A 12 12.43 -1.57 -0.04
N SER A 13 11.81 -0.51 0.48
CA SER A 13 11.17 -0.54 1.80
C SER A 13 10.01 -1.54 1.86
N LEU A 14 9.23 -1.65 0.79
CA LEU A 14 8.13 -2.60 0.68
C LEU A 14 8.66 -4.03 0.69
N ARG A 15 9.68 -4.33 -0.13
CA ARG A 15 10.33 -5.66 -0.19
C ARG A 15 10.81 -6.12 1.19
N ARG A 16 11.46 -5.22 1.94
CA ARG A 16 11.95 -5.51 3.30
C ARG A 16 10.81 -5.84 4.27
N SER A 17 9.67 -5.18 4.14
CA SER A 17 8.52 -5.38 5.02
C SER A 17 7.63 -6.57 4.65
N THR A 18 7.55 -6.93 3.37
CA THR A 18 6.66 -8.00 2.89
C THR A 18 7.36 -9.34 2.69
N GLY A 19 8.68 -9.34 2.54
CA GLY A 19 9.46 -10.55 2.23
C GLY A 19 9.32 -11.07 0.79
N LEU A 20 8.54 -10.39 -0.05
CA LEU A 20 8.33 -10.77 -1.46
C LEU A 20 9.63 -10.63 -2.26
N SER A 21 9.76 -11.44 -3.32
CA SER A 21 10.80 -11.22 -4.33
C SER A 21 10.57 -9.89 -5.07
N THR A 22 11.61 -9.39 -5.74
CA THR A 22 11.50 -8.15 -6.53
C THR A 22 10.50 -8.30 -7.69
N GLU A 23 10.42 -9.49 -8.29
CA GLU A 23 9.51 -9.76 -9.40
C GLU A 23 8.05 -9.79 -8.94
N GLU A 24 7.74 -10.55 -7.88
CA GLU A 24 6.40 -10.60 -7.29
C GLU A 24 5.94 -9.22 -6.82
N LEU A 25 6.82 -8.48 -6.14
CA LEU A 25 6.51 -7.14 -5.67
C LEU A 25 6.21 -6.19 -6.84
N THR A 26 6.96 -6.30 -7.95
CA THR A 26 6.73 -5.47 -9.14
C THR A 26 5.38 -5.80 -9.77
N ARG A 27 5.06 -7.08 -9.93
CA ARG A 27 3.75 -7.53 -10.45
C ARG A 27 2.59 -7.06 -9.56
N HIS A 28 2.70 -7.21 -8.24
CA HIS A 28 1.67 -6.77 -7.31
C HIS A 28 1.49 -5.25 -7.30
N LEU A 29 2.59 -4.49 -7.34
CA LEU A 29 2.51 -3.02 -7.38
C LEU A 29 1.84 -2.55 -8.67
N GLN A 30 2.16 -3.16 -9.81
CA GLN A 30 1.53 -2.85 -11.08
C GLN A 30 0.02 -3.06 -11.02
N VAL A 31 -0.43 -4.24 -10.55
CA VAL A 31 -1.87 -4.52 -10.38
C VAL A 31 -2.54 -3.51 -9.45
N LEU A 32 -1.91 -3.16 -8.33
CA LEU A 32 -2.47 -2.18 -7.38
C LEU A 32 -2.55 -0.76 -7.95
N VAL A 33 -1.60 -0.37 -8.82
CA VAL A 33 -1.63 0.89 -9.55
C VAL A 33 -2.76 0.88 -10.59
N GLU A 34 -2.89 -0.21 -11.36
CA GLU A 34 -3.94 -0.39 -12.38
C GLU A 34 -5.35 -0.35 -11.75
N LEU A 35 -5.53 -0.94 -10.57
CA LEU A 35 -6.78 -0.86 -9.80
C LEU A 35 -7.03 0.54 -9.21
N GLY A 36 -6.05 1.44 -9.28
CA GLY A 36 -6.10 2.75 -8.62
C GLY A 36 -6.11 2.66 -7.10
N TRP A 37 -5.60 1.57 -6.51
CA TRP A 37 -5.54 1.36 -5.06
C TRP A 37 -4.32 2.03 -4.45
N ILE A 38 -3.26 2.16 -5.22
CA ILE A 38 -2.06 2.94 -4.89
C ILE A 38 -1.73 3.91 -6.02
N ARG A 39 -0.98 4.97 -5.71
CA ARG A 39 -0.40 5.89 -6.68
C ARG A 39 1.09 5.60 -6.81
N GLU A 40 1.58 5.53 -8.04
CA GLU A 40 3.01 5.53 -8.34
C GLU A 40 3.47 6.98 -8.57
N PHE A 41 4.59 7.35 -7.95
CA PHE A 41 5.25 8.64 -8.19
C PHE A 41 6.54 8.41 -9.00
N PRO A 42 6.70 9.07 -10.16
CA PRO A 42 7.74 8.72 -11.14
C PRO A 42 9.13 9.31 -10.84
N HIS A 43 9.43 9.73 -9.61
CA HIS A 43 10.79 10.17 -9.26
C HIS A 43 11.74 8.97 -9.05
N GLU A 44 13.05 9.22 -8.97
CA GLU A 44 14.05 8.18 -8.70
C GLU A 44 14.53 8.22 -7.24
N PRO A 45 14.39 7.12 -6.48
CA PRO A 45 13.71 5.87 -6.82
C PRO A 45 12.17 6.01 -6.81
N LYS A 46 11.46 5.24 -7.65
CA LYS A 46 9.99 5.23 -7.66
C LYS A 46 9.42 4.96 -6.27
N THR A 47 8.38 5.70 -5.90
CA THR A 47 7.64 5.48 -4.65
C THR A 47 6.16 5.23 -4.89
N TYR A 48 5.55 4.60 -3.90
CA TYR A 48 4.16 4.16 -3.92
C TYR A 48 3.45 4.64 -2.66
N GLN A 49 2.22 5.14 -2.81
CA GLN A 49 1.38 5.59 -1.70
C GLN A 49 -0.02 5.00 -1.85
N ILE A 50 -0.69 4.75 -0.72
CA ILE A 50 -2.11 4.37 -0.76
C ILE A 50 -2.93 5.49 -1.39
N ASN A 51 -3.84 5.14 -2.30
CA ASN A 51 -4.77 6.08 -2.88
C ASN A 51 -5.98 6.29 -1.95
N MET A 52 -5.85 7.19 -0.98
CA MET A 52 -6.95 7.53 -0.06
C MET A 52 -8.12 8.24 -0.74
N GLU A 53 -8.07 8.60 -2.03
CA GLU A 53 -9.25 9.09 -2.76
C GLU A 53 -10.13 7.96 -3.27
N ASN A 54 -9.59 6.75 -3.43
CA ASN A 54 -10.36 5.60 -3.89
C ASN A 54 -11.32 5.11 -2.78
N ARG A 55 -12.63 5.09 -3.08
CA ARG A 55 -13.67 4.71 -2.12
C ARG A 55 -13.51 3.27 -1.60
N ILE A 56 -13.11 2.33 -2.46
CA ILE A 56 -12.89 0.92 -2.09
C ILE A 56 -11.74 0.82 -1.09
N VAL A 57 -10.63 1.51 -1.37
CA VAL A 57 -9.47 1.57 -0.47
C VAL A 57 -9.84 2.14 0.90
N LYS A 58 -10.63 3.23 0.95
CA LYS A 58 -11.12 3.79 2.22
C LYS A 58 -11.89 2.75 3.05
N VAL A 59 -12.77 1.98 2.42
CA VAL A 59 -13.58 0.94 3.10
C VAL A 59 -12.69 -0.17 3.64
N ILE A 60 -11.76 -0.68 2.83
CA ILE A 60 -10.82 -1.74 3.23
C ILE A 60 -9.96 -1.29 4.41
N ILE A 61 -9.40 -0.08 4.36
CA ILE A 61 -8.59 0.47 5.44
C ILE A 61 -9.39 0.62 6.73
N LYS A 62 -10.61 1.16 6.62
CA LYS A 62 -11.52 1.28 7.76
C LYS A 62 -11.79 -0.08 8.40
N PHE A 63 -12.07 -1.11 7.60
CA PHE A 63 -12.27 -2.47 8.08
C PHE A 63 -11.06 -2.98 8.88
N PHE A 64 -9.84 -2.86 8.35
CA PHE A 64 -8.63 -3.30 9.07
C PHE A 64 -8.36 -2.49 10.35
N TRP A 65 -8.64 -1.19 10.35
CA TRP A 65 -8.50 -0.37 11.55
C TRP A 65 -9.52 -0.74 12.63
N ASP A 66 -10.77 -0.99 12.24
CA ASP A 66 -11.82 -1.41 13.17
C ASP A 66 -11.50 -2.80 13.75
N LEU A 67 -11.01 -3.75 12.94
CA LEU A 67 -10.52 -5.05 13.43
C LEU A 67 -9.38 -4.92 14.46
N ARG A 68 -8.43 -3.99 14.25
CA ARG A 68 -7.33 -3.77 15.19
C ARG A 68 -7.81 -3.25 16.54
N LYS A 69 -8.81 -2.36 16.55
CA LYS A 69 -9.42 -1.84 17.78
C LYS A 69 -10.07 -2.96 18.57
N LEU A 70 -10.79 -3.87 17.89
CA LEU A 70 -11.45 -5.01 18.53
C LEU A 70 -10.46 -5.99 19.17
N ARG A 71 -9.28 -6.17 18.56
CA ARG A 71 -8.24 -7.10 19.06
C ARG A 71 -7.31 -6.50 20.12
N SER A 72 -7.47 -5.22 20.46
CA SER A 72 -6.65 -4.53 21.47
C SER A 72 -7.35 -4.44 22.84
N ILE A 73 -8.36 -5.29 23.06
CA ILE A 73 -9.01 -5.57 24.34
C ILE A 73 -8.52 -6.94 24.82
#